data_AF-A0A9E4CSI7-F1
#
_entry.id   AF-A0A9E4CSI7-F1
#
_cell.length_a   1.000
_cell.length_b   1.000
_cell.length_c   1.000
_cell.angle_alpha   90.00
_cell.angle_beta   90.00
_cell.angle_gamma   90.00
#
_symmetry.space_group_name_H-M   'P 1'
#
loop_
_entity.id
_entity.type
_entity.pdbx_description
1 polymer ?
#
loop_
_entity_poly.entity_id
_entity_poly.type
_entity_poly.pdbx_seq_one_letter_code
_entity_poly.pdbx_strand_id
1 'polypeptide(L)'
;MPYTLTVWGLWMIGAAVIGLVVGWLLGRRGTTAANDAPGPAPAAPITPEVERLRAKVAQLEGVAIERDRLEWELAETRSKAMAAGADPAPAVFAPVASDDSSLAAVTAERDEWVAKAAAFEQVAGELRVRAWNAEAKVGELRQVLQTMQATQRAAGAPTPAPAAAAPAATAVAPQAQPAAAPQAQPAAA
;
A
#
# COMPACT_ATOMS: atom_id res chain seq x y z
N MET A 1 -9.60 -17.54 36.83
CA MET A 1 -8.69 -16.41 36.54
C MET A 1 -8.94 -15.90 35.11
N PRO A 2 -10.00 -15.11 34.87
CA PRO A 2 -10.40 -14.66 33.53
C PRO A 2 -9.51 -13.54 32.94
N TYR A 3 -8.67 -12.92 33.75
CA TYR A 3 -7.82 -11.79 33.37
C TYR A 3 -6.58 -12.18 32.54
N THR A 4 -6.23 -13.47 32.45
CA THR A 4 -5.10 -13.93 31.62
C THR A 4 -5.49 -14.10 30.14
N LEU A 5 -6.75 -14.49 29.88
CA LEU A 5 -7.28 -14.66 28.52
C LEU A 5 -7.43 -13.32 27.79
N THR A 6 -7.84 -12.28 28.50
CA THR A 6 -8.01 -10.93 27.92
C THR A 6 -6.67 -10.31 27.54
N VAL A 7 -5.64 -10.48 28.38
CA VAL A 7 -4.27 -10.01 28.09
C VAL A 7 -3.69 -10.71 26.86
N TRP A 8 -3.92 -12.01 26.73
CA TRP A 8 -3.48 -12.76 25.56
C TRP A 8 -4.21 -12.34 24.28
N GLY A 9 -5.53 -12.11 24.36
CA GLY A 9 -6.32 -11.57 23.25
C GLY A 9 -5.84 -10.20 22.78
N LEU A 10 -5.49 -9.31 23.72
CA LEU A 10 -4.99 -7.98 23.40
C LEU A 10 -3.64 -8.04 22.65
N TRP A 11 -2.78 -8.98 23.03
CA TRP A 11 -1.51 -9.25 22.34
C TRP A 11 -1.70 -9.73 20.90
N MET A 12 -2.66 -10.63 20.67
CA MET A 12 -2.96 -11.15 19.32
C MET A 12 -3.51 -10.05 18.40
N ILE A 13 -4.38 -9.18 18.92
CA ILE A 13 -4.89 -8.02 18.18
C ILE A 13 -3.75 -7.06 17.84
N GLY A 14 -2.87 -6.76 18.81
CA GLY A 14 -1.69 -5.92 18.58
C GLY A 14 -0.78 -6.48 17.47
N ALA A 15 -0.48 -7.77 17.53
CA ALA A 15 0.33 -8.45 16.51
C ALA A 15 -0.34 -8.42 15.12
N ALA A 16 -1.66 -8.59 15.04
CA ALA A 16 -2.40 -8.53 13.78
C ALA A 16 -2.37 -7.14 13.14
N VAL A 17 -2.52 -6.08 13.93
CA VAL A 17 -2.42 -4.69 13.43
C VAL A 17 -1.01 -4.41 12.91
N ILE A 18 0.02 -4.81 13.64
CA ILE A 18 1.41 -4.65 13.22
C ILE A 18 1.67 -5.43 11.92
N GLY A 19 1.24 -6.69 11.86
CA GLY A 19 1.35 -7.53 10.66
C GLY A 19 0.63 -6.93 9.45
N LEU A 20 -0.54 -6.30 9.66
CA LEU A 20 -1.29 -5.62 8.60
C LEU A 20 -0.57 -4.36 8.11
N VAL A 21 0.00 -3.55 9.00
CA VAL A 21 0.78 -2.35 8.62
C VAL A 21 2.05 -2.74 7.86
N VAL A 22 2.78 -3.76 8.35
CA VAL A 22 3.99 -4.27 7.70
C VAL A 22 3.65 -4.92 6.35
N GLY A 23 2.59 -5.73 6.29
CA GLY A 23 2.11 -6.35 5.05
C GLY A 23 1.62 -5.32 4.03
N TRP A 24 0.98 -4.24 4.48
CA TRP A 24 0.56 -3.13 3.62
C TRP A 24 1.76 -2.34 3.08
N LEU A 25 2.77 -2.08 3.92
CA LEU A 25 4.01 -1.42 3.50
C LEU A 25 4.83 -2.27 2.51
N LEU A 26 4.91 -3.58 2.72
CA LEU A 26 5.58 -4.51 1.80
C LEU A 26 4.77 -4.72 0.52
N GLY A 27 3.44 -4.85 0.61
CA GLY A 27 2.55 -4.99 -0.55
C GLY A 27 2.61 -3.78 -1.47
N ARG A 28 2.80 -2.58 -0.92
CA ARG A 28 2.99 -1.34 -1.69
C ARG A 28 4.30 -1.31 -2.50
N ARG A 29 5.30 -2.14 -2.16
CA ARG A 29 6.56 -2.28 -2.89
C ARG A 29 6.59 -3.47 -3.87
N GLY A 30 5.62 -4.40 -3.77
CA GLY A 30 5.61 -5.66 -4.54
C GLY A 30 4.73 -5.67 -5.80
N THR A 31 3.87 -4.67 -6.01
CA THR A 31 2.94 -4.66 -7.16
C THR A 31 3.56 -4.24 -8.50
N THR A 32 4.85 -3.92 -8.55
CA THR A 32 5.58 -3.59 -9.79
C THR A 32 6.22 -4.80 -10.50
N ALA A 33 6.11 -6.03 -9.97
CA ALA A 33 6.86 -7.18 -10.51
C ALA A 33 6.03 -8.28 -11.20
N ALA A 34 4.71 -8.11 -11.40
CA ALA A 34 3.86 -9.22 -11.87
C ALA A 34 2.97 -8.93 -13.10
N ASN A 35 3.13 -7.79 -13.77
CA ASN A 35 2.34 -7.48 -14.99
C ASN A 35 3.22 -6.91 -16.12
N ASP A 36 4.29 -7.62 -16.48
CA ASP A 36 4.96 -7.43 -17.77
C ASP A 36 4.12 -8.07 -18.90
N ALA A 37 3.02 -7.42 -19.23
CA ALA A 37 2.47 -7.48 -20.57
C ALA A 37 3.05 -6.28 -21.34
N PRO A 38 3.66 -6.46 -22.53
CA PRO A 38 4.33 -5.39 -23.24
C PRO A 38 3.29 -4.49 -23.91
N GLY A 39 2.77 -3.52 -23.16
CA GLY A 39 2.06 -2.36 -23.69
C GLY A 39 3.02 -1.16 -23.74
N PRO A 40 2.98 -0.30 -24.78
CA PRO A 40 3.91 0.80 -24.90
C PRO A 40 3.63 1.83 -23.80
N ALA A 41 4.55 1.91 -22.84
CA ALA A 41 4.54 2.92 -21.79
C ALA A 41 4.73 4.33 -22.39
N PRO A 42 4.11 5.36 -21.79
CA PRO A 42 4.80 6.63 -21.62
C PRO A 42 5.65 6.51 -20.35
N ALA A 43 6.91 6.08 -20.52
CA ALA A 43 7.91 6.10 -19.46
C ALA A 43 8.30 7.55 -19.16
N ALA A 44 7.65 8.17 -18.18
CA ALA A 44 8.21 9.35 -17.54
C ALA A 44 9.50 8.91 -16.79
N PRO A 45 10.60 9.68 -16.87
CA PRO A 45 11.86 9.27 -16.26
C PRO A 45 11.69 9.21 -14.74
N ILE A 46 11.82 8.01 -14.16
CA ILE A 46 11.83 7.76 -12.71
C ILE A 46 13.13 8.28 -12.07
N THR A 47 14.15 8.50 -12.90
CA THR A 47 15.49 8.96 -12.50
C THR A 47 15.55 10.34 -11.81
N PRO A 48 14.93 11.42 -12.29
CA PRO A 48 14.98 12.73 -11.62
C PRO A 48 14.29 12.73 -10.25
N GLU A 49 13.22 11.95 -10.06
CA GLU A 49 12.55 11.88 -8.76
C GLU A 49 13.38 11.09 -7.76
N VAL A 50 14.09 10.04 -8.20
CA VAL A 50 15.05 9.32 -7.35
C VAL A 50 16.24 10.20 -6.97
N GLU A 51 16.76 11.00 -7.89
CA GLU A 51 17.82 11.97 -7.63
C GLU A 51 17.38 13.03 -6.60
N ARG A 52 16.15 13.54 -6.77
CA ARG A 52 15.52 14.48 -5.84
C ARG A 52 15.32 13.88 -4.44
N LEU A 53 14.91 12.62 -4.36
CA LEU A 53 14.75 11.92 -3.09
C LEU A 53 16.10 11.67 -2.41
N ARG A 54 17.14 11.31 -3.17
CA ARG A 54 18.51 11.18 -2.62
C ARG A 54 19.04 12.51 -2.07
N ALA A 55 18.80 13.62 -2.78
CA ALA A 55 19.18 14.94 -2.29
C ALA A 55 18.46 15.31 -0.98
N LYS A 56 17.16 14.98 -0.86
CA LYS A 56 16.40 15.17 0.38
C LYS A 56 16.90 14.29 1.53
N VAL A 57 17.28 13.04 1.25
CA VAL A 57 17.85 12.15 2.27
C VAL A 57 19.17 12.70 2.79
N ALA A 58 20.07 13.14 1.91
CA ALA A 58 21.34 13.77 2.32
C ALA A 58 21.12 15.04 3.16
N GLN A 59 20.09 15.83 2.84
CA GLN A 59 19.72 17.00 3.65
C GLN A 59 19.24 16.61 5.06
N LEU A 60 18.40 15.56 5.16
CA LEU A 60 17.88 15.08 6.44
C LEU A 60 18.98 14.45 7.31
N GLU A 61 19.95 13.77 6.70
CA GLU A 61 21.13 13.27 7.40
C GLU A 61 21.94 14.40 8.02
N GLY A 62 22.10 15.53 7.31
CA GLY A 62 22.75 16.74 7.86
C GLY A 62 22.02 17.29 9.08
N VAL A 63 20.68 17.39 9.02
CA VAL A 63 19.85 17.86 10.16
C VAL A 63 19.93 16.90 11.34
N ALA A 64 20.01 15.58 11.11
CA ALA A 64 20.18 14.60 12.17
C ALA A 64 21.52 14.77 12.90
N ILE A 65 22.61 15.00 12.15
CA ILE A 65 23.94 15.27 12.73
C ILE A 65 23.92 16.56 13.56
N GLU A 66 23.27 17.62 13.08
CA GLU A 66 23.14 18.87 13.83
C GLU A 66 22.32 18.69 15.11
N ARG A 67 21.22 17.93 15.04
CA ARG A 67 20.41 17.60 16.23
C ARG A 67 21.27 16.87 17.26
N ASP A 68 21.96 15.81 16.86
CA ASP A 68 22.78 15.00 17.78
C ASP A 68 23.92 15.83 18.38
N ARG A 69 24.51 16.75 17.59
CA ARG A 69 25.49 17.72 18.08
C ARG A 69 24.87 18.66 19.12
N LEU A 70 23.70 19.24 18.85
CA LEU A 70 23.03 20.15 19.77
C LEU A 70 22.60 19.44 21.06
N GLU A 71 22.12 18.19 20.97
CA GLU A 71 21.81 17.37 22.13
C GLU A 71 23.06 17.13 23.00
N TRP A 72 24.20 16.87 22.37
CA TRP A 72 25.47 16.73 23.08
C TRP A 72 25.91 18.05 23.76
N GLU A 73 25.85 19.18 23.06
CA GLU A 73 26.17 20.51 23.62
C GLU A 73 25.22 20.88 24.78
N LEU A 74 23.93 20.52 24.69
CA LEU A 74 22.94 20.74 25.74
C LEU A 74 23.20 19.84 26.95
N ALA A 75 23.57 18.58 26.73
CA ALA A 75 23.97 17.67 27.81
C ALA A 75 25.24 18.15 28.52
N GLU A 76 26.24 18.63 27.76
CA GLU A 76 27.48 19.16 28.30
C GLU A 76 27.24 20.44 29.12
N THR A 77 26.45 21.38 28.61
CA THR A 77 26.09 22.61 29.33
C THR A 77 25.28 22.31 30.59
N ARG A 78 24.35 21.35 30.54
CA ARG A 78 23.58 20.90 31.71
C ARG A 78 24.49 20.26 32.77
N SER A 79 25.44 19.44 32.35
CA SER A 79 26.44 18.84 33.24
C SER A 79 27.32 19.90 33.91
N LYS A 80 27.82 20.87 33.13
CA LYS A 80 28.61 22.00 33.64
C LYS A 80 27.81 22.87 34.61
N ALA A 81 26.54 23.15 34.32
CA ALA A 81 25.65 23.92 35.19
C ALA A 81 25.39 23.21 36.53
N MET A 82 25.16 21.89 36.50
CA MET A 82 25.02 21.07 37.70
C MET A 82 26.30 21.03 38.54
N ALA A 83 27.46 20.92 37.88
CA ALA A 83 28.77 20.94 38.57
C ALA A 83 29.11 22.31 39.17
N ALA A 84 28.63 23.40 38.56
CA ALA A 84 28.81 24.76 39.05
C ALA A 84 27.85 25.13 40.21
N GLY A 85 26.96 24.22 40.62
CA GLY A 85 25.95 24.50 41.65
C GLY A 85 24.97 25.60 41.24
N ALA A 86 24.79 25.81 39.93
CA ALA A 86 23.84 26.78 39.43
C ALA A 86 22.42 26.34 39.82
N ASP A 87 21.69 27.22 40.51
CA ASP A 87 20.27 27.01 40.77
C ASP A 87 19.56 26.74 39.43
N PRO A 88 18.67 25.72 39.35
CA PRO A 88 17.92 25.50 38.13
C PRO A 88 17.19 26.80 37.80
N ALA A 89 17.47 27.33 36.60
CA ALA A 89 16.77 28.51 36.11
C ALA A 89 15.26 28.29 36.33
N PRO A 90 14.52 29.30 36.84
CA PRO A 90 13.08 29.16 37.05
C PRO A 90 12.50 28.63 35.75
N ALA A 91 11.74 27.54 35.83
CA ALA A 91 11.15 26.92 34.65
C ALA A 91 10.50 28.04 33.82
N VAL A 92 11.06 28.32 32.65
CA VAL A 92 10.52 29.34 31.73
C VAL A 92 9.08 28.94 31.30
N PHE A 93 8.73 27.68 31.54
CA PHE A 93 7.37 27.17 31.62
C PHE A 93 6.92 27.03 33.07
N ALA A 94 6.70 28.15 33.76
CA ALA A 94 5.73 28.15 34.85
C ALA A 94 4.40 27.63 34.29
N PRO A 95 3.56 26.90 35.06
CA PRO A 95 2.21 26.62 34.61
C PRO A 95 1.59 27.97 34.26
N VAL A 96 1.26 28.17 32.98
CA VAL A 96 0.55 29.37 32.54
C VAL A 96 -0.66 29.45 33.44
N ALA A 97 -0.69 30.44 34.34
CA ALA A 97 -1.91 30.80 35.03
C ALA A 97 -2.90 31.05 33.91
N SER A 98 -3.78 30.09 33.68
CA SER A 98 -4.63 30.05 32.51
C SER A 98 -5.64 31.15 32.71
N ASP A 99 -5.34 32.35 32.22
CA ASP A 99 -6.37 33.33 31.95
C ASP A 99 -7.39 32.63 31.06
N ASP A 100 -8.65 32.58 31.48
CA ASP A 100 -9.75 31.91 30.77
C ASP A 100 -9.79 32.30 29.28
N SER A 101 -9.31 33.50 28.96
CA SER A 101 -9.17 34.02 27.59
C SER A 101 -8.18 33.24 26.72
N SER A 102 -7.08 32.73 27.28
CA SER A 102 -6.07 31.96 26.53
C SER A 102 -6.51 30.52 26.27
N LEU A 103 -7.20 29.90 27.23
CA LEU A 103 -7.80 28.59 27.06
C LEU A 103 -8.95 28.63 26.03
N ALA A 104 -9.76 29.70 26.05
CA ALA A 104 -10.80 29.91 25.05
C ALA A 104 -10.23 30.07 23.63
N ALA A 105 -9.11 30.80 23.47
CA ALA A 105 -8.45 30.95 22.18
C ALA A 105 -7.89 29.62 21.64
N VAL A 106 -7.21 28.83 22.48
CA VAL A 106 -6.70 27.50 22.10
C VAL A 106 -7.84 26.54 21.74
N THR A 107 -8.95 26.62 22.47
CA THR A 107 -10.14 25.80 22.19
C THR A 107 -10.78 26.19 20.85
N ALA A 108 -10.91 27.49 20.56
CA ALA A 108 -11.41 27.98 19.29
C ALA A 108 -10.52 27.57 18.12
N GLU A 109 -9.19 27.66 18.28
CA GLU A 109 -8.24 27.21 17.26
C GLU A 109 -8.35 25.70 17.01
N ARG A 110 -8.43 24.90 18.09
CA ARG A 110 -8.65 23.45 17.97
C ARG A 110 -9.95 23.14 17.23
N ASP A 111 -11.05 23.82 17.55
CA ASP A 111 -12.34 23.58 16.93
C ASP A 111 -12.33 24.00 15.45
N GLU A 112 -11.59 25.05 15.09
CA GLU A 112 -11.32 25.41 13.68
C GLU A 112 -10.56 24.30 12.94
N TRP A 113 -9.51 23.73 13.56
CA TRP A 113 -8.77 22.61 12.97
C TRP A 113 -9.62 21.36 12.80
N VAL A 114 -10.51 21.06 13.77
CA VAL A 114 -11.47 19.96 13.68
C VAL A 114 -12.45 20.19 12.53
N ALA A 115 -12.96 21.42 12.37
CA ALA A 115 -13.85 21.76 11.25
C ALA A 115 -13.15 21.63 9.89
N LYS A 116 -11.89 22.08 9.79
CA LYS A 116 -11.07 21.89 8.57
C LYS A 116 -10.85 20.41 8.26
N ALA A 117 -10.53 19.61 9.27
CA ALA A 117 -10.34 18.16 9.10
C ALA A 117 -11.62 17.49 8.57
N ALA A 118 -12.79 17.82 9.14
CA ALA A 118 -14.07 17.30 8.66
C ALA A 118 -14.36 17.71 7.20
N ALA A 119 -14.06 18.95 6.82
CA ALA A 119 -14.19 19.41 5.44
C ALA A 119 -13.26 18.64 4.47
N PHE A 120 -12.02 18.37 4.87
CA PHE A 120 -11.10 17.54 4.08
C PHE A 120 -11.61 16.11 3.92
N GLU A 121 -12.16 15.51 4.98
CA GLU A 121 -12.74 14.17 4.91
C GLU A 121 -13.93 14.10 3.94
N GLN A 122 -14.76 15.14 3.93
CA GLN A 122 -15.87 15.24 2.96
C GLN A 122 -15.35 15.28 1.52
N VAL A 123 -14.37 16.14 1.22
CA VAL A 123 -13.76 16.24 -0.11
C VAL A 123 -13.11 14.91 -0.52
N ALA A 124 -12.40 14.26 0.40
CA ALA A 124 -11.81 12.95 0.15
C ALA A 124 -12.89 11.88 -0.13
N GLY A 125 -14.02 11.92 0.59
CA GLY A 125 -15.18 11.07 0.33
C GLY A 125 -15.75 11.27 -1.07
N GLU A 126 -15.99 12.51 -1.46
CA GLU A 126 -16.48 12.85 -2.81
C GLU A 126 -15.51 12.39 -3.91
N LEU A 127 -14.21 12.58 -3.72
CA LEU A 127 -13.19 12.13 -4.67
C LEU A 127 -13.17 10.60 -4.81
N ARG A 128 -13.32 9.84 -3.71
CA ARG A 128 -13.42 8.38 -3.78
C ARG A 128 -14.64 7.92 -4.57
N VAL A 129 -15.80 8.54 -4.36
CA VAL A 129 -17.03 8.22 -5.11
C VAL A 129 -16.84 8.54 -6.60
N ARG A 130 -16.22 9.69 -6.94
CA ARG A 130 -15.92 10.03 -8.33
C ARG A 130 -14.93 9.06 -8.98
N ALA A 131 -13.88 8.67 -8.25
CA ALA A 131 -12.90 7.71 -8.73
C ALA A 131 -13.55 6.34 -8.99
N TRP A 132 -14.37 5.84 -8.06
CA TRP A 132 -15.09 4.59 -8.25
C TRP A 132 -16.06 4.64 -9.44
N ASN A 133 -16.80 5.73 -9.60
CA ASN A 133 -17.66 5.93 -10.78
C ASN A 133 -16.86 5.97 -12.09
N ALA A 134 -15.67 6.57 -12.08
CA ALA A 134 -14.79 6.58 -13.24
C ALA A 134 -14.26 5.17 -13.55
N GLU A 135 -13.86 4.39 -12.54
CA GLU A 135 -13.43 3.00 -12.69
C GLU A 135 -14.55 2.12 -13.27
N ALA A 136 -15.79 2.28 -12.78
CA ALA A 136 -16.95 1.58 -13.32
C ALA A 136 -17.17 1.90 -14.80
N LYS A 137 -17.14 3.19 -15.18
CA LYS A 137 -17.25 3.62 -16.58
C LYS A 137 -16.14 3.09 -17.47
N VAL A 138 -14.89 3.04 -16.96
CA VAL A 138 -13.77 2.44 -17.70
C VAL A 138 -14.00 0.94 -17.91
N GLY A 139 -14.58 0.24 -16.93
CA GLY A 139 -15.00 -1.16 -17.08
C GLY A 139 -16.02 -1.36 -18.19
N GLU A 140 -17.09 -0.55 -18.21
CA GLU A 140 -18.12 -0.57 -19.26
C GLU A 140 -17.52 -0.32 -20.64
N LEU A 141 -16.69 0.72 -20.78
CA LEU A 141 -16.03 1.05 -22.05
C LEU A 141 -15.12 -0.08 -22.54
N ARG A 142 -14.37 -0.75 -21.64
CA ARG A 142 -13.57 -1.93 -22.00
C ARG A 142 -14.43 -3.08 -22.50
N GLN A 143 -15.57 -3.33 -21.87
CA GLN A 143 -16.49 -4.38 -22.30
C GLN A 143 -17.10 -4.08 -23.69
N VAL A 144 -17.50 -2.83 -23.95
CA VAL A 144 -17.97 -2.40 -25.28
C VAL A 144 -16.88 -2.61 -26.33
N LEU A 145 -15.64 -2.22 -26.03
CA LEU A 145 -14.51 -2.37 -26.96
C LEU A 145 -14.20 -3.85 -27.25
N GLN A 146 -14.23 -4.72 -26.24
CA GLN A 146 -14.09 -6.17 -26.41
C GLN A 146 -15.21 -6.76 -27.28
N THR A 147 -16.45 -6.29 -27.07
CA THR A 147 -17.61 -6.74 -27.85
C THR A 147 -17.46 -6.33 -29.31
N MET A 148 -17.08 -5.08 -29.59
CA MET A 148 -16.83 -4.61 -30.95
C MET A 148 -15.68 -5.38 -31.63
N GLN A 149 -14.60 -5.66 -30.92
CA GLN A 149 -13.50 -6.49 -31.44
C GLN A 149 -13.94 -7.92 -31.77
N ALA A 150 -14.79 -8.53 -30.92
CA ALA A 150 -15.34 -9.85 -31.17
C ALA A 150 -16.25 -9.85 -32.42
N THR A 151 -17.11 -8.84 -32.57
CA THR A 151 -17.98 -8.68 -33.76
C THR A 151 -17.15 -8.48 -35.02
N GLN A 152 -16.09 -7.65 -34.98
CA GLN A 152 -15.20 -7.46 -36.12
C GLN A 152 -14.47 -8.75 -36.52
N ARG A 153 -13.99 -9.54 -35.55
CA ARG A 153 -13.39 -10.86 -35.83
C ARG A 153 -14.40 -11.82 -36.46
N ALA A 154 -15.64 -11.82 -36.01
CA ALA A 154 -16.69 -12.66 -36.59
C ALA A 154 -17.05 -12.22 -38.03
N ALA A 155 -17.07 -10.91 -38.30
CA ALA A 155 -17.35 -10.38 -39.64
C ALA A 155 -16.18 -10.55 -40.63
N GLY A 156 -14.93 -10.51 -40.13
CA GLY A 156 -13.73 -10.75 -40.93
C GLY A 156 -13.33 -12.22 -41.03
N ALA A 157 -14.04 -13.13 -40.35
CA ALA A 157 -13.79 -14.56 -40.47
C ALA A 157 -14.16 -15.01 -41.88
N PRO A 158 -13.24 -15.63 -42.65
CA PRO A 158 -13.60 -16.19 -43.94
C PRO A 158 -14.69 -17.23 -43.73
N THR A 159 -15.79 -17.12 -44.50
CA THR A 159 -16.83 -18.15 -44.58
C THR A 159 -16.13 -19.49 -44.76
N PRO A 160 -16.30 -20.47 -43.86
CA PRO A 160 -15.68 -21.77 -44.05
C PRO A 160 -16.13 -22.28 -45.41
N ALA A 161 -15.18 -22.43 -46.33
CA ALA A 161 -15.44 -23.05 -47.62
C ALA A 161 -16.16 -24.38 -47.34
N PRO A 162 -17.25 -24.71 -48.06
CA PRO A 162 -17.98 -25.95 -47.84
C PRO A 162 -16.97 -27.07 -47.84
N ALA A 163 -16.90 -27.79 -46.72
CA ALA A 163 -15.91 -28.84 -46.50
C ALA A 163 -15.96 -29.77 -47.72
N ALA A 164 -14.90 -29.72 -48.54
CA ALA A 164 -14.72 -30.68 -49.60
C ALA A 164 -14.76 -32.05 -48.91
N ALA A 165 -15.76 -32.86 -49.29
CA ALA A 165 -15.99 -34.16 -48.71
C ALA A 165 -14.66 -34.91 -48.64
N ALA A 166 -14.16 -35.13 -47.42
CA ALA A 166 -12.97 -35.93 -47.21
C ALA A 166 -13.24 -37.32 -47.82
N PRO A 167 -12.37 -37.85 -48.69
CA PRO A 167 -12.50 -39.22 -49.15
C PRO A 167 -12.44 -40.13 -47.93
N ALA A 168 -13.42 -41.05 -47.85
CA ALA A 168 -13.59 -41.99 -46.74
C ALA A 168 -12.26 -42.67 -46.40
N ALA A 169 -11.66 -42.30 -45.26
CA ALA A 169 -10.55 -43.02 -44.69
C ALA A 169 -11.09 -44.37 -44.20
N THR A 170 -10.67 -45.43 -44.88
CA THR A 170 -10.90 -46.82 -44.50
C THR A 170 -10.53 -47.03 -43.03
N ALA A 171 -11.51 -47.43 -42.23
CA ALA A 171 -11.34 -47.74 -40.81
C ALA A 171 -10.30 -48.86 -40.64
N VAL A 172 -9.13 -48.50 -40.08
CA VAL A 172 -8.20 -49.48 -39.51
C VAL A 172 -8.66 -49.75 -38.09
N ALA A 173 -8.94 -51.03 -37.81
CA ALA A 173 -9.47 -51.52 -36.54
C ALA A 173 -8.55 -51.14 -35.36
N PRO A 174 -9.12 -50.82 -34.17
CA PRO A 174 -8.33 -50.53 -32.98
C PRO A 174 -7.66 -51.81 -32.48
N GLN A 175 -6.32 -51.81 -32.43
CA GLN A 175 -5.57 -52.84 -31.71
C GLN A 175 -5.80 -52.67 -30.20
N ALA A 176 -6.25 -53.74 -29.57
CA ALA A 176 -6.48 -53.83 -28.13
C ALA A 176 -5.18 -53.60 -27.36
N GLN A 177 -5.19 -52.59 -26.50
CA GLN A 177 -4.09 -52.26 -25.60
C GLN A 177 -4.18 -53.17 -24.35
N PRO A 178 -3.13 -53.94 -24.00
CA PRO A 178 -3.18 -54.82 -22.84
C PRO A 178 -3.16 -54.02 -21.54
N ALA A 179 -4.01 -54.44 -20.60
CA ALA A 179 -4.20 -53.85 -19.29
C ALA A 179 -2.89 -53.86 -18.48
N ALA A 180 -2.46 -52.67 -18.03
CA ALA A 180 -1.37 -52.53 -17.08
C ALA A 180 -1.84 -52.93 -15.67
N ALA A 181 -1.07 -53.81 -15.03
CA ALA A 181 -1.32 -54.33 -13.70
C ALA A 181 -1.20 -53.23 -12.60
N PRO A 182 -1.93 -53.36 -11.48
CA PRO A 182 -1.89 -52.40 -10.38
C PRO A 182 -0.54 -52.46 -9.65
N GLN A 183 0.16 -51.32 -9.58
CA GLN A 183 1.36 -51.18 -8.77
C GLN A 183 0.99 -51.09 -7.28
N ALA A 184 1.59 -51.97 -6.48
CA ALA A 184 1.47 -52.00 -5.04
C ALA A 184 2.14 -50.78 -4.40
N GLN A 185 1.43 -50.13 -3.47
CA GLN A 185 1.98 -49.14 -2.54
C GLN A 185 2.86 -49.82 -1.49
N PRO A 186 4.12 -49.39 -1.28
CA PRO A 186 4.84 -49.71 -0.06
C PRO A 186 4.55 -48.69 1.04
N ALA A 187 4.33 -49.27 2.22
CA ALA A 187 4.00 -48.68 3.50
C ALA A 187 4.97 -47.58 3.98
N ALA A 188 4.38 -46.66 4.73
CA ALA A 188 5.04 -45.66 5.55
C ALA A 188 5.92 -46.28 6.65
N ALA A 189 7.02 -45.60 6.94
CA ALA A 189 7.75 -45.67 8.21
C ALA A 189 8.05 -44.22 8.64
#